data_AF-A0A101X2V1-F1
#
_entry.id   AF-A0A101X2V1-F1
#
_cell.length_a   1.000
_cell.length_b   1.000
_cell.length_c   1.000
_cell.angle_alpha   90.00
_cell.angle_beta   90.00
_cell.angle_gamma   90.00
#
_symmetry.space_group_name_H-M   'P 1'
#
loop_
_entity.id
_entity.type
_entity.pdbx_description
1 polymer ?
#
loop_
_entity_poly.entity_id
_entity_poly.type
_entity_poly.pdbx_seq_one_letter_code
_entity_poly.pdbx_strand_id
1 'polypeptide(L)'
;MAECREYLDRGDPVHASERAYKATEEVIKALAKKFKAVEYQEALREGRWYTYLLSRVSKTLASQLGDWVLDGWNSAYDLHVWAFMRVS
;
A
#
# COMPACT_ATOMS: atom_id res chain seq x y z
N MET A 1 -5.77 16.77 -26.21
CA MET A 1 -6.60 16.01 -25.23
C MET A 1 -6.70 14.52 -25.57
N ALA A 2 -6.65 14.09 -26.83
CA ALA A 2 -6.64 12.66 -27.20
C ALA A 2 -5.29 11.97 -26.92
N GLU A 3 -4.16 12.64 -27.18
CA GLU A 3 -2.81 12.05 -27.06
C GLU A 3 -2.40 11.76 -25.61
N CYS A 4 -2.87 12.51 -24.61
CA CYS A 4 -2.65 12.19 -23.20
C CYS A 4 -3.35 10.90 -22.75
N ARG A 5 -4.38 10.44 -23.49
CA ARG A 5 -5.11 9.22 -23.17
C ARG A 5 -4.42 7.98 -23.75
N GLU A 6 -3.78 8.11 -24.91
CA GLU A 6 -2.95 7.03 -25.48
C GLU A 6 -1.69 6.72 -24.66
N TYR A 7 -1.10 7.68 -23.96
CA TYR A 7 0.02 7.41 -23.05
C TYR A 7 -0.41 6.72 -21.74
N LEU A 8 -1.65 6.92 -21.29
CA LEU A 8 -2.24 6.12 -20.20
C LEU A 8 -2.50 4.68 -20.65
N ASP A 9 -2.82 4.45 -21.93
CA ASP A 9 -3.04 3.10 -22.48
C ASP A 9 -1.75 2.35 -22.84
N ARG A 10 -0.62 3.06 -23.07
CA ARG A 10 0.68 2.42 -23.39
C ARG A 10 1.48 1.96 -22.18
N GLY A 11 1.16 2.47 -20.99
CA GLY A 11 1.83 2.15 -19.73
C GLY A 11 0.83 1.65 -18.72
N ASP A 12 0.52 0.36 -18.80
CA ASP A 12 -0.54 -0.35 -18.06
C ASP A 12 -0.75 0.21 -16.64
N PRO A 13 -1.76 1.08 -16.43
CA PRO A 13 -1.97 1.78 -15.17
C PRO A 13 -2.32 0.79 -14.04
N VAL A 14 -2.83 -0.40 -14.39
CA VAL A 14 -3.01 -1.52 -13.47
C VAL A 14 -1.64 -1.97 -12.96
N HIS A 15 -0.68 -2.20 -13.85
CA HIS A 15 0.67 -2.61 -13.46
C HIS A 15 1.41 -1.54 -12.64
N ALA A 16 1.22 -0.27 -12.98
CA ALA A 16 1.77 0.84 -12.20
C ALA A 16 1.17 0.90 -10.79
N SER A 17 -0.15 0.74 -10.66
CA SER A 17 -0.84 0.71 -9.37
C SER A 17 -0.42 -0.49 -8.51
N GLU A 18 -0.26 -1.67 -9.12
CA GLU A 18 0.16 -2.88 -8.42
C GLU A 18 1.62 -2.77 -7.92
N ARG A 19 2.50 -2.15 -8.72
CA ARG A 19 3.87 -1.84 -8.29
C ARG A 19 3.89 -0.85 -7.14
N ALA A 20 3.07 0.20 -7.18
CA ALA A 20 2.97 1.18 -6.10
C ALA A 20 2.44 0.55 -4.80
N TYR A 21 1.45 -0.33 -4.91
CA TYR A 21 0.92 -1.10 -3.79
C TYR A 21 2.02 -2.00 -3.17
N LYS A 22 2.72 -2.79 -3.98
CA LYS A 22 3.84 -3.64 -3.50
C LYS A 22 4.96 -2.84 -2.85
N ALA A 23 5.33 -1.69 -3.44
CA ALA A 23 6.33 -0.82 -2.84
C ALA A 23 5.90 -0.29 -1.47
N THR A 24 4.63 0.13 -1.34
CA THR A 24 4.06 0.62 -0.08
C THR A 24 4.00 -0.50 0.96
N GLU A 25 3.60 -1.71 0.56
CA GLU A 25 3.59 -2.89 1.42
C GLU A 25 4.97 -3.20 2.00
N GLU A 26 6.02 -3.20 1.17
CA GLU A 26 7.40 -3.43 1.63
C GLU A 26 7.91 -2.32 2.56
N VAL A 27 7.56 -1.06 2.30
CA VAL A 27 7.90 0.06 3.20
C VAL A 27 7.23 -0.13 4.57
N ILE A 28 5.95 -0.50 4.61
CA ILE A 28 5.23 -0.73 5.87
C ILE A 28 5.81 -1.92 6.62
N LYS A 29 6.16 -3.02 5.95
CA LYS A 29 6.84 -4.17 6.57
C LYS A 29 8.19 -3.77 7.17
N ALA A 30 8.98 -2.98 6.44
CA ALA A 30 10.27 -2.51 6.91
C ALA A 30 10.14 -1.59 8.12
N LEU A 31 9.16 -0.67 8.11
CA LEU A 31 8.86 0.19 9.24
C LEU A 31 8.35 -0.61 10.43
N ALA A 32 7.44 -1.57 10.23
CA ALA A 32 6.93 -2.45 11.28
C ALA A 32 8.06 -3.20 11.99
N LYS A 33 9.03 -3.72 11.21
CA LYS A 33 10.24 -4.37 11.75
C LYS A 33 11.12 -3.40 12.53
N LYS A 34 11.36 -2.20 11.98
CA LYS A 34 12.24 -1.18 12.60
C LYS A 34 11.68 -0.65 13.92
N PHE A 35 10.37 -0.40 13.96
CA PHE A 35 9.67 0.12 15.13
C PHE A 35 9.16 -0.98 16.08
N LYS A 36 9.43 -2.26 15.77
CA LYS A 36 9.02 -3.42 16.55
C LYS A 36 7.51 -3.39 16.86
N ALA A 37 6.69 -3.07 15.85
CA ALA A 37 5.24 -3.04 15.99
C ALA A 37 4.71 -4.41 16.44
N VAL A 38 3.67 -4.42 17.27
CA VAL A 38 3.10 -5.67 17.82
C VAL A 38 2.55 -6.54 16.69
N GLU A 39 1.97 -5.90 15.68
CA GLU A 39 1.44 -6.53 14.47
C GLU A 39 2.53 -7.22 13.62
N TYR A 40 3.80 -6.80 13.73
CA TYR A 40 4.91 -7.50 13.07
C TYR A 40 5.10 -8.91 13.66
N GLN A 41 4.95 -9.05 14.98
CA GLN A 41 5.00 -10.37 15.64
C GLN A 41 3.78 -11.22 15.27
N GLU A 42 2.62 -10.60 15.11
CA GLU A 42 1.39 -11.25 14.64
C GLU A 42 1.58 -11.80 13.21
N ALA A 43 2.12 -10.98 12.30
CA ALA A 43 2.44 -11.40 10.93
C ALA A 43 3.49 -12.54 10.89
N LEU A 44 4.47 -12.53 11.79
CA LEU A 44 5.44 -13.63 11.91
C LEU A 44 4.80 -14.93 12.42
N ARG A 45 3.86 -14.85 13.37
CA ARG A 45 3.12 -16.03 13.86
C ARG A 45 2.22 -16.63 12.79
N GLU A 46 1.55 -15.78 12.02
CA GLU A 46 0.68 -16.18 10.91
C GLU A 46 1.49 -16.67 9.69
N GLY A 47 2.76 -16.32 9.59
CA GLY A 47 3.63 -16.64 8.45
C GLY A 47 3.30 -15.87 7.17
N ARG A 48 2.35 -14.92 7.23
CA ARG A 48 1.95 -14.08 6.09
C ARG A 48 1.46 -12.71 6.54
N TRP A 49 1.58 -11.74 5.64
CA TRP A 49 1.01 -10.40 5.82
C TRP A 49 -0.38 -10.35 5.20
N TYR A 50 -1.35 -9.96 6.02
CA TYR A 50 -2.69 -9.64 5.54
C TYR A 50 -2.83 -8.12 5.39
N THR A 51 -3.69 -7.70 4.48
CA THR A 51 -4.08 -6.30 4.28
C THR A 51 -4.56 -5.63 5.56
N TYR A 52 -5.31 -6.34 6.43
CA TYR A 52 -5.74 -5.79 7.71
C TYR A 52 -4.58 -5.57 8.70
N LEU A 53 -3.54 -6.42 8.67
CA LEU A 53 -2.34 -6.24 9.50
C LEU A 53 -1.55 -5.02 9.02
N LEU A 54 -1.40 -4.84 7.70
CA LEU A 54 -0.77 -3.67 7.12
C LEU A 54 -1.53 -2.39 7.51
N SER A 55 -2.86 -2.40 7.42
CA SER A 55 -3.69 -1.26 7.86
C SER A 55 -3.54 -0.96 9.36
N ARG A 56 -3.51 -1.97 10.22
CA ARG A 56 -3.28 -1.80 11.66
C ARG A 56 -1.88 -1.23 11.94
N VAL A 57 -0.84 -1.78 11.31
CA VAL A 57 0.52 -1.25 11.40
C VAL A 57 0.57 0.22 10.96
N SER A 58 -0.06 0.58 9.85
CA SER A 58 -0.05 1.96 9.36
C SER A 58 -0.67 2.93 10.37
N LYS A 59 -1.75 2.53 11.05
CA LYS A 59 -2.35 3.33 12.14
C LYS A 59 -1.42 3.44 13.36
N THR A 60 -0.82 2.33 13.77
CA THR A 60 0.15 2.29 14.87
C THR A 60 1.36 3.17 14.56
N LEU A 61 1.90 3.08 13.35
CA LEU A 61 3.02 3.90 12.88
C LEU A 61 2.62 5.37 12.73
N ALA A 62 1.39 5.69 12.31
CA ALA A 62 0.93 7.07 12.20
C ALA A 62 0.98 7.79 13.56
N SER A 63 0.63 7.10 14.65
CA SER A 63 0.78 7.66 16.01
C SER A 63 2.24 7.92 16.43
N GLN A 64 3.22 7.33 15.76
CA GLN A 64 4.65 7.46 16.09
C GLN A 64 5.41 8.37 15.11
N LEU A 65 5.06 8.32 13.83
CA LEU A 65 5.77 8.97 12.72
C LEU A 65 4.97 10.11 12.08
N GLY A 66 3.67 10.20 12.37
CA GLY A 66 2.73 11.15 11.79
C GLY A 66 1.80 10.52 10.74
N ASP A 67 0.71 11.22 10.45
CA ASP A 67 -0.41 10.74 9.62
C ASP A 67 -0.04 10.38 8.18
N TRP A 68 1.09 10.90 7.67
CA TRP A 68 1.60 10.61 6.33
C TRP A 68 1.76 9.11 6.05
N VAL A 69 2.02 8.28 7.07
CA VAL A 69 2.11 6.82 6.91
C VAL A 69 0.74 6.20 6.62
N LEU A 70 -0.29 6.68 7.32
CA LEU A 70 -1.66 6.23 7.12
C LEU A 70 -2.21 6.73 5.79
N ASP A 71 -1.94 7.99 5.45
CA ASP A 71 -2.35 8.58 4.17
C ASP A 71 -1.69 7.88 2.98
N GLY A 72 -0.41 7.53 3.10
CA GLY A 72 0.31 6.75 2.10
C GLY A 72 -0.27 5.35 1.90
N TRP A 73 -0.61 4.65 3.00
CA TRP A 73 -1.27 3.35 2.93
C TRP A 73 -2.67 3.44 2.31
N ASN A 74 -3.49 4.41 2.74
CA ASN A 74 -4.84 4.61 2.21
C ASN A 74 -4.79 4.93 0.72
N SER A 75 -3.88 5.83 0.30
CA SER A 75 -3.70 6.17 -1.11
C SER A 75 -3.31 4.96 -1.96
N ALA A 76 -2.38 4.12 -1.47
CA ALA A 76 -1.96 2.90 -2.16
C ALA A 76 -3.07 1.84 -2.24
N TYR A 77 -3.84 1.68 -1.15
CA TYR A 77 -4.98 0.78 -1.10
C TYR A 77 -6.10 1.23 -2.05
N ASP A 78 -6.42 2.52 -2.04
CA ASP A 78 -7.39 3.12 -2.95
C ASP A 78 -6.93 2.97 -4.39
N LEU A 79 -5.67 3.27 -4.72
CA LEU A 79 -5.13 3.04 -6.06
C LEU A 79 -5.26 1.59 -6.50
N HIS A 80 -5.00 0.62 -5.62
CA HIS A 80 -5.15 -0.80 -5.92
C HIS A 80 -6.61 -1.19 -6.20
N VAL A 81 -7.56 -0.69 -5.41
CA VAL A 81 -9.00 -0.96 -5.58
C VAL A 81 -9.57 -0.23 -6.81
N TRP A 82 -9.21 1.03 -6.98
CA TRP A 82 -9.72 1.89 -8.05
C TRP A 82 -9.12 1.55 -9.42
N ALA A 83 -7.85 1.13 -9.49
CA ALA A 83 -7.27 0.63 -10.74
C ALA A 83 -8.02 -0.59 -11.26
N PHE A 84 -8.56 -1.42 -10.36
CA PHE A 84 -9.41 -2.55 -10.74
C PHE A 84 -10.79 -2.09 -11.25
N MET A 85 -11.37 -1.04 -10.65
CA MET A 85 -12.70 -0.53 -10.98
C MET A 85 -12.74 0.32 -12.26
N ARG A 86 -11.62 0.92 -12.69
CA ARG A 86 -11.54 1.73 -13.92
C ARG A 86 -11.36 0.92 -15.20
N VAL A 87 -11.14 -0.39 -15.08
CA VAL A 87 -10.90 -1.34 -16.17
C VAL A 87 -12.08 -2.30 -16.40
N SER A 88 -13.16 -2.21 -15.60
CA SER A 88 -14.43 -2.91 -15.82
C SER A 88 -15.46 -2.04 -16.54
#